data_AF-A0A2W1KHA8-F1
#
_entry.id   AF-A0A2W1KHA8-F1
#
_cell.length_a   1.000
_cell.length_b   1.000
_cell.length_c   1.000
_cell.angle_alpha   90.00
_cell.angle_beta   90.00
_cell.angle_gamma   90.00
#
_symmetry.space_group_name_H-M   'P 1'
#
loop_
_entity.id
_entity.type
_entity.pdbx_description
1 polymer ?
#
loop_
_entity_poly.entity_id
_entity_poly.type
_entity_poly.pdbx_seq_one_letter_code
_entity_poly.pdbx_strand_id
1 'polypeptide(L)'
;MGAATRLKGLPDKESTCQVGGGGSARAFIARTNSSVMAAVLPTLAEGRRVGVAGKKGVLQMLDDYRSLREGKPKGQFTHFATEQELREYAEEAMDIKTFLRIVDTFGLEKLDRAVRRCEDLDADKDIWKRCDFIALTGHKAKGLEFDSVRLGEDFFQPKRLRSVDPETGTEKVREEELRLIYVAMTRARRELYLPEIDPKDDIFGWFYPAETKPDPVGKPAPVSVTNAATPASTSEKKPRQPRRAAKWEADHKEAVREQTAERVRRHREKDPDAHRAYMREYMRKKRAVTATA
;
A
#
# COMPACT_ATOMS: atom_id res chain seq x y z
N MET A 1 -5.38 -32.39 2.36
CA MET A 1 -5.82 -32.11 3.75
C MET A 1 -5.58 -30.63 3.97
N GLY A 2 -6.65 -29.83 4.03
CA GLY A 2 -6.54 -28.37 4.13
C GLY A 2 -5.92 -27.99 5.47
N ALA A 3 -4.87 -27.16 5.43
CA ALA A 3 -4.32 -26.57 6.64
C ALA A 3 -5.45 -25.87 7.39
N ALA A 4 -5.73 -26.29 8.63
CA ALA A 4 -6.74 -25.68 9.46
C ALA A 4 -6.44 -24.17 9.55
N THR A 5 -7.35 -23.35 9.04
CA THR A 5 -7.19 -21.91 9.07
C THR A 5 -7.10 -21.48 10.54
N ARG A 6 -5.94 -20.97 10.98
CA ARG A 6 -5.68 -20.56 12.38
C ARG A 6 -6.46 -19.31 12.81
N LEU A 7 -7.31 -18.80 11.93
CA LEU A 7 -8.10 -17.60 12.13
C LEU A 7 -9.55 -18.00 12.37
N LYS A 8 -10.11 -17.45 13.44
CA LYS A 8 -11.53 -17.60 13.76
C LYS A 8 -12.18 -16.23 13.71
N GLY A 9 -13.38 -16.18 13.14
CA GLY A 9 -14.24 -15.01 13.23
C GLY A 9 -14.77 -14.80 14.64
N LEU A 10 -15.63 -13.81 14.81
CA LEU A 10 -16.34 -13.59 16.07
C LEU A 10 -17.34 -14.74 16.30
N PRO A 11 -17.41 -15.34 17.50
CA PRO A 11 -18.28 -16.49 17.77
C PRO A 11 -19.77 -16.22 17.46
N ASP A 12 -20.21 -14.98 17.68
CA ASP A 12 -21.61 -14.57 17.53
C ASP A 12 -21.96 -14.10 16.10
N LYS A 13 -21.04 -14.23 15.15
CA LYS A 13 -21.24 -13.85 13.75
C LYS A 13 -20.89 -14.99 12.82
N GLU A 14 -21.85 -15.36 11.96
CA GLU A 14 -21.58 -16.25 10.84
C GLU A 14 -20.55 -15.60 9.90
N SER A 15 -19.34 -16.15 9.91
CA SER A 15 -18.23 -15.67 9.11
C SER A 15 -17.34 -16.83 8.68
N THR A 16 -16.75 -16.71 7.50
CA THR A 16 -15.86 -17.71 6.91
C THR A 16 -14.52 -17.07 6.58
N CYS A 17 -13.46 -17.86 6.73
CA CYS A 17 -12.11 -17.52 6.29
C CYS A 17 -11.62 -18.67 5.41
N GLN A 18 -11.21 -18.38 4.18
CA GLN A 18 -10.81 -19.36 3.19
C GLN A 18 -9.49 -18.95 2.54
N VAL A 19 -8.67 -19.93 2.18
CA VAL A 19 -7.45 -19.71 1.39
C VAL A 19 -7.78 -19.92 -0.09
N GLY A 20 -7.35 -18.99 -0.93
CA GLY A 20 -7.68 -18.96 -2.35
C GLY A 20 -9.10 -18.47 -2.65
N GLY A 21 -9.45 -18.42 -3.94
CA GLY A 21 -10.77 -17.98 -4.39
C GLY A 21 -11.03 -16.47 -4.25
N GLY A 22 -12.27 -16.10 -3.94
CA GLY A 22 -12.66 -14.71 -3.71
C GLY A 22 -12.74 -13.82 -4.96
N GLY A 23 -12.88 -14.41 -6.16
CA GLY A 23 -13.07 -13.63 -7.40
C GLY A 23 -14.31 -12.74 -7.38
N SER A 24 -15.36 -13.16 -6.67
CA SER A 24 -16.60 -12.42 -6.45
C SER A 24 -16.57 -11.50 -5.22
N ALA A 25 -15.45 -11.41 -4.49
CA ALA A 25 -15.38 -10.60 -3.27
C ALA A 25 -15.72 -9.13 -3.57
N ARG A 26 -16.42 -8.49 -2.62
CA ARG A 26 -16.86 -7.10 -2.77
C ARG A 26 -15.69 -6.13 -2.73
N ALA A 27 -14.70 -6.41 -1.90
CA ALA A 27 -13.49 -5.59 -1.81
C ALA A 27 -12.21 -6.41 -1.99
N PHE A 28 -11.23 -5.80 -2.63
CA PHE A 28 -9.85 -6.25 -2.67
C PHE A 28 -8.96 -5.25 -1.95
N ILE A 29 -8.25 -5.74 -0.93
CA ILE A 29 -7.33 -4.93 -0.15
C ILE A 29 -5.92 -5.43 -0.42
N ALA A 30 -5.03 -4.53 -0.82
CA ALA A 30 -3.64 -4.86 -1.06
C ALA A 30 -2.68 -3.96 -0.27
N ARG A 31 -1.40 -4.36 -0.21
CA ARG A 31 -0.37 -3.54 0.43
C ARG A 31 0.03 -2.34 -0.43
N THR A 32 0.01 -2.49 -1.76
CA THR A 32 0.56 -1.54 -2.72
C THR A 32 -0.45 -1.10 -3.79
N ASN A 33 -0.25 0.08 -4.37
CA ASN A 33 -1.04 0.59 -5.48
C ASN A 33 -0.90 -0.28 -6.75
N SER A 34 0.28 -0.90 -6.96
CA SER A 34 0.51 -1.80 -8.09
C SER A 34 -0.41 -3.02 -8.04
N SER A 35 -0.59 -3.61 -6.86
CA SER A 35 -1.52 -4.72 -6.68
C SER A 35 -2.98 -4.29 -6.82
N VAL A 36 -3.34 -3.08 -6.37
CA VAL A 36 -4.67 -2.49 -6.63
C VAL A 36 -4.92 -2.40 -8.14
N MET A 37 -3.97 -1.89 -8.92
CA MET A 37 -4.07 -1.85 -10.39
C MET A 37 -4.25 -3.24 -11.01
N ALA A 38 -3.50 -4.23 -10.52
CA ALA A 38 -3.60 -5.60 -11.02
C ALA A 38 -5.02 -6.18 -10.87
N ALA A 39 -5.70 -5.87 -9.76
CA ALA A 39 -7.06 -6.34 -9.50
C ALA A 39 -8.14 -5.57 -10.29
N VAL A 40 -7.90 -4.30 -10.61
CA VAL A 40 -8.86 -3.44 -11.33
C VAL A 40 -9.10 -3.92 -12.76
N LEU A 41 -8.03 -4.31 -13.47
CA LEU A 41 -8.09 -4.60 -14.92
C LEU A 41 -9.00 -5.77 -15.31
N PRO A 42 -8.88 -6.98 -14.73
CA PRO A 42 -9.79 -8.07 -15.05
C PRO A 42 -11.23 -7.71 -14.69
N THR A 43 -11.43 -7.04 -13.56
CA THR A 43 -12.75 -6.64 -13.08
C THR A 43 -13.46 -5.64 -14.01
N LEU A 44 -12.71 -4.69 -14.57
CA LEU A 44 -13.25 -3.78 -15.59
C LEU A 44 -13.57 -4.51 -16.91
N ALA A 45 -12.80 -5.53 -17.27
CA ALA A 45 -13.06 -6.34 -18.46
C ALA A 45 -14.35 -7.17 -18.33
N GLU A 46 -14.76 -7.51 -17.11
CA GLU A 46 -16.05 -8.13 -16.78
C GLU A 46 -17.24 -7.14 -16.84
N GLY A 47 -17.00 -5.85 -17.12
CA GLY A 47 -18.05 -4.82 -17.19
C GLY A 47 -18.55 -4.34 -15.82
N ARG A 48 -17.87 -4.71 -14.72
CA ARG A 48 -18.22 -4.29 -13.37
C ARG A 48 -17.80 -2.84 -13.11
N ARG A 49 -18.60 -2.10 -12.34
CA ARG A 49 -18.24 -0.76 -11.85
C ARG A 49 -17.23 -0.88 -10.72
N VAL A 50 -16.01 -0.38 -10.96
CA VAL A 50 -14.90 -0.49 -10.01
C VAL A 50 -14.64 0.83 -9.32
N GLY A 51 -14.66 0.83 -7.99
CA GLY A 51 -14.21 1.95 -7.16
C GLY A 51 -12.76 1.76 -6.74
N VAL A 52 -11.93 2.80 -6.85
CA VAL A 52 -10.53 2.79 -6.42
C VAL A 52 -10.27 3.89 -5.41
N ALA A 53 -9.71 3.52 -4.25
CA ALA A 53 -9.11 4.49 -3.33
C ALA A 53 -7.64 4.73 -3.70
N GLY A 54 -7.18 5.98 -3.66
CA GLY A 54 -5.84 6.36 -4.10
C GLY A 54 -5.70 6.53 -5.62
N LYS A 55 -6.83 6.69 -6.35
CA LYS A 55 -6.86 6.81 -7.82
C LYS A 55 -5.87 7.85 -8.35
N LYS A 56 -5.78 9.02 -7.69
CA LYS A 56 -4.83 10.09 -8.07
C LYS A 56 -3.36 9.63 -8.00
N GLY A 57 -2.99 8.87 -6.97
CA GLY A 57 -1.62 8.35 -6.84
C GLY A 57 -1.28 7.31 -7.91
N VAL A 58 -2.25 6.48 -8.28
CA VAL A 58 -2.12 5.52 -9.38
C VAL A 58 -1.92 6.24 -10.72
N LEU A 59 -2.75 7.24 -11.02
CA LEU A 59 -2.63 8.04 -12.24
C LEU A 59 -1.29 8.80 -12.29
N GLN A 60 -0.83 9.34 -11.16
CA GLN A 60 0.47 10.00 -11.07
C GLN A 60 1.62 9.02 -11.36
N MET A 61 1.54 7.78 -10.87
CA MET A 61 2.55 6.75 -11.15
C MET A 61 2.63 6.40 -12.64
N LEU A 62 1.49 6.32 -13.34
CA LEU A 62 1.44 6.09 -14.79
C LEU A 62 2.04 7.28 -15.56
N ASP A 63 1.71 8.50 -15.14
CA ASP A 63 2.22 9.74 -15.74
C ASP A 63 3.73 9.93 -15.52
N ASP A 64 4.23 9.64 -14.32
CA ASP A 64 5.66 9.64 -14.01
C ASP A 64 6.42 8.65 -14.91
N TYR A 65 5.85 7.46 -15.12
CA TYR A 65 6.46 6.44 -15.98
C TYR A 65 6.41 6.81 -17.47
N ARG A 66 5.32 7.45 -17.93
CA ARG A 66 5.24 8.01 -19.28
C ARG A 66 6.37 9.01 -19.52
N SER A 67 6.55 9.97 -18.61
CA SER A 67 7.59 10.99 -18.74
C SER A 67 9.01 10.40 -18.66
N LEU A 68 9.23 9.33 -17.88
CA LEU A 68 10.49 8.57 -17.93
C LEU A 68 10.76 8.00 -19.33
N ARG A 69 9.76 7.39 -19.97
CA ARG A 69 9.90 6.83 -21.33
C ARG A 69 10.16 7.88 -22.41
N GLU A 70 9.71 9.11 -22.17
CA GLU A 70 9.95 10.28 -23.03
C GLU A 70 11.29 10.98 -22.74
N GLY A 71 12.11 10.45 -21.83
CA GLY A 71 13.40 11.04 -21.45
C GLY A 71 13.29 12.27 -20.55
N LYS A 72 12.12 12.50 -19.93
CA LYS A 72 11.83 13.62 -19.02
C LYS A 72 11.40 13.09 -17.65
N PRO A 73 12.25 12.34 -16.94
CA PRO A 73 11.87 11.68 -15.70
C PRO A 73 11.37 12.67 -14.65
N LYS A 74 10.27 12.33 -13.98
CA LYS A 74 9.63 13.18 -12.96
C LYS A 74 9.02 12.35 -11.84
N GLY A 75 8.52 13.04 -10.82
CA GLY A 75 7.83 12.45 -9.67
C GLY A 75 8.67 11.37 -8.99
N GLN A 76 8.10 10.19 -8.79
CA GLN A 76 8.81 9.08 -8.11
C GLN A 76 9.93 8.45 -8.94
N PHE A 77 9.96 8.71 -10.26
CA PHE A 77 10.96 8.17 -11.17
C PHE A 77 12.02 9.19 -11.60
N THR A 78 12.01 10.41 -11.03
CA THR A 78 12.98 11.50 -11.33
C THR A 78 14.45 11.05 -11.22
N HIS A 79 14.74 10.04 -10.41
CA HIS A 79 16.09 9.56 -10.16
C HIS A 79 16.60 8.52 -11.17
N PHE A 80 15.73 8.03 -12.04
CA PHE A 80 16.09 7.13 -13.13
C PHE A 80 16.11 7.96 -14.41
N ALA A 81 17.16 7.84 -15.20
CA ALA A 81 17.19 8.53 -16.47
C ALA A 81 16.68 7.69 -17.63
N THR A 82 16.73 6.37 -17.48
CA THR A 82 16.21 5.44 -18.47
C THR A 82 15.29 4.43 -17.82
N GLU A 83 14.42 3.86 -18.63
CA GLU A 83 13.60 2.73 -18.22
C GLU A 83 14.44 1.52 -17.81
N GLN A 84 15.63 1.33 -18.41
CA GLN A 84 16.56 0.27 -18.04
C GLN A 84 17.04 0.42 -16.59
N GLU A 85 17.44 1.62 -16.17
CA GLU A 85 17.84 1.87 -14.78
C GLU A 85 16.68 1.62 -13.80
N LEU A 86 15.45 1.97 -14.19
CA LEU A 86 14.26 1.66 -13.38
C LEU A 86 14.04 0.14 -13.27
N ARG A 87 14.23 -0.61 -14.37
CA ARG A 87 14.10 -2.08 -14.41
C ARG A 87 15.15 -2.77 -13.55
N GLU A 88 16.39 -2.31 -13.59
CA GLU A 88 17.47 -2.80 -12.72
C GLU A 88 17.11 -2.58 -11.24
N TYR A 89 16.61 -1.38 -10.90
CA TYR A 89 16.14 -1.10 -9.55
C TYR A 89 14.93 -1.96 -9.15
N ALA A 90 14.04 -2.29 -10.09
CA ALA A 90 12.85 -3.09 -9.84
C ALA A 90 13.16 -4.50 -9.29
N GLU A 91 14.33 -5.06 -9.57
CA GLU A 91 14.76 -6.35 -9.01
C GLU A 91 14.84 -6.33 -7.47
N GLU A 92 15.15 -5.18 -6.89
CA GLU A 92 15.17 -4.94 -5.44
C GLU A 92 13.86 -4.29 -4.95
N ALA A 93 12.96 -3.91 -5.86
CA ALA A 93 11.76 -3.13 -5.62
C ALA A 93 10.48 -3.77 -6.17
N MET A 94 9.89 -4.66 -5.39
CA MET A 94 8.80 -5.53 -5.85
C MET A 94 7.50 -4.82 -6.26
N ASP A 95 7.15 -3.72 -5.58
CA ASP A 95 6.06 -2.81 -5.99
C ASP A 95 6.28 -2.22 -7.39
N ILE A 96 7.51 -1.79 -7.70
CA ILE A 96 7.91 -1.29 -9.02
C ILE A 96 7.96 -2.44 -10.02
N LYS A 97 8.52 -3.60 -9.64
CA LYS A 97 8.53 -4.80 -10.49
C LYS A 97 7.12 -5.22 -10.89
N THR A 98 6.20 -5.20 -9.93
CA THR A 98 4.78 -5.50 -10.17
C THR A 98 4.16 -4.46 -11.10
N PHE A 99 4.44 -3.18 -10.89
CA PHE A 99 4.00 -2.11 -11.78
C PHE A 99 4.50 -2.31 -13.22
N LEU A 100 5.80 -2.51 -13.41
CA LEU A 100 6.42 -2.72 -14.71
C LEU A 100 5.84 -3.97 -15.40
N ARG A 101 5.66 -5.07 -14.67
CA ARG A 101 5.01 -6.27 -15.21
C ARG A 101 3.58 -6.00 -15.69
N ILE A 102 2.80 -5.21 -14.94
CA ILE A 102 1.43 -4.84 -15.34
C ILE A 102 1.46 -3.95 -16.59
N VAL A 103 2.40 -2.99 -16.66
CA VAL A 103 2.63 -2.17 -17.85
C VAL A 103 3.00 -3.04 -19.05
N ASP A 104 3.94 -3.97 -18.89
CA ASP A 104 4.38 -4.87 -19.96
C ASP A 104 3.23 -5.76 -20.46
N THR A 105 2.36 -6.19 -19.55
CA THR A 105 1.23 -7.09 -19.86
C THR A 105 0.07 -6.36 -20.56
N PHE A 106 -0.31 -5.17 -20.08
CA PHE A 106 -1.53 -4.50 -20.51
C PHE A 106 -1.30 -3.26 -21.37
N GLY A 107 -0.11 -2.69 -21.32
CA GLY A 107 0.26 -1.44 -21.98
C GLY A 107 -0.15 -0.20 -21.17
N LEU A 108 0.76 0.76 -21.07
CA LEU A 108 0.61 2.00 -20.30
C LEU A 108 -0.70 2.76 -20.59
N GLU A 109 -1.04 2.94 -21.88
CA GLU A 109 -2.22 3.69 -22.29
C GLU A 109 -3.54 2.98 -21.96
N LYS A 110 -3.55 1.64 -22.02
CA LYS A 110 -4.72 0.85 -21.62
C LYS A 110 -4.94 0.95 -20.11
N LEU A 111 -3.86 0.93 -19.33
CA LEU A 111 -3.89 1.11 -17.88
C LEU A 111 -4.42 2.48 -17.49
N ASP A 112 -3.89 3.55 -18.08
CA ASP A 112 -4.36 4.91 -17.79
C ASP A 112 -5.85 5.06 -18.09
N ARG A 113 -6.31 4.60 -19.26
CA ARG A 113 -7.75 4.61 -19.60
C ARG A 113 -8.59 3.76 -18.64
N ALA A 114 -8.10 2.60 -18.25
CA ALA A 114 -8.80 1.71 -17.31
C ALA A 114 -8.96 2.38 -15.95
N VAL A 115 -7.89 2.90 -15.36
CA VAL A 115 -7.93 3.58 -14.05
C VAL A 115 -8.82 4.82 -14.12
N ARG A 116 -8.79 5.59 -15.21
CA ARG A 116 -9.66 6.76 -15.37
C ARG A 116 -11.15 6.42 -15.34
N ARG A 117 -11.54 5.24 -15.85
CA ARG A 117 -12.93 4.74 -15.82
C ARG A 117 -13.40 4.26 -14.44
N CYS A 118 -12.49 4.02 -13.50
CA CYS A 118 -12.88 3.66 -12.14
C CYS A 118 -13.50 4.85 -11.41
N GLU A 119 -14.39 4.59 -10.47
CA GLU A 119 -14.90 5.60 -9.55
C GLU A 119 -13.79 6.01 -8.55
N ASP A 120 -13.71 7.31 -8.26
CA ASP A 120 -12.73 7.85 -7.31
C ASP A 120 -13.32 7.89 -5.89
N LEU A 121 -12.97 6.90 -5.08
CA LEU A 121 -13.47 6.79 -3.71
C LEU A 121 -12.94 7.90 -2.79
N ASP A 122 -11.84 8.57 -3.16
CA ASP A 122 -11.33 9.71 -2.39
C ASP A 122 -12.10 11.01 -2.71
N ALA A 123 -12.80 11.08 -3.84
CA ALA A 123 -13.51 12.28 -4.28
C ALA A 123 -14.97 12.30 -3.80
N ASP A 124 -15.63 11.16 -3.75
CA ASP A 124 -17.01 11.02 -3.30
C ASP A 124 -17.13 9.83 -2.33
N LYS A 125 -17.53 10.12 -1.09
CA LYS A 125 -17.63 9.11 -0.02
C LYS A 125 -18.83 8.19 -0.15
N ASP A 126 -19.79 8.47 -1.03
CA ASP A 126 -20.98 7.65 -1.24
C ASP A 126 -20.92 6.84 -2.54
N ILE A 127 -19.97 7.15 -3.44
CA ILE A 127 -19.84 6.48 -4.74
C ILE A 127 -19.57 4.97 -4.62
N TRP A 128 -18.97 4.53 -3.50
CA TRP A 128 -18.72 3.11 -3.22
C TRP A 128 -20.00 2.27 -3.21
N LYS A 129 -21.16 2.85 -2.87
CA LYS A 129 -22.46 2.19 -2.88
C LYS A 129 -22.91 1.77 -4.29
N ARG A 130 -22.39 2.45 -5.31
CA ARG A 130 -22.69 2.19 -6.73
C ARG A 130 -21.65 1.31 -7.41
N CYS A 131 -20.57 0.98 -6.70
CA CYS A 131 -19.49 0.13 -7.20
C CYS A 131 -19.83 -1.34 -6.95
N ASP A 132 -19.61 -2.18 -7.95
CA ASP A 132 -19.75 -3.64 -7.88
C ASP A 132 -18.48 -4.29 -7.30
N PHE A 133 -17.35 -3.57 -7.36
CA PHE A 133 -16.07 -3.98 -6.80
C PHE A 133 -15.32 -2.77 -6.27
N ILE A 134 -14.62 -2.96 -5.15
CA ILE A 134 -13.82 -1.92 -4.53
C ILE A 134 -12.38 -2.41 -4.40
N ALA A 135 -11.43 -1.64 -4.92
CA ALA A 135 -10.00 -1.92 -4.79
C ALA A 135 -9.30 -0.81 -4.02
N LEU A 136 -8.59 -1.16 -2.96
CA LEU A 136 -7.94 -0.18 -2.08
C LEU A 136 -6.70 -0.74 -1.42
N THR A 137 -5.86 0.16 -0.88
CA THR A 137 -4.74 -0.26 -0.04
C THR A 137 -5.18 -0.45 1.41
N GLY A 138 -4.45 -1.26 2.18
CA GLY A 138 -4.73 -1.48 3.61
C GLY A 138 -4.84 -0.17 4.41
N HIS A 139 -3.99 0.82 4.10
CA HIS A 139 -4.04 2.13 4.74
C HIS A 139 -5.34 2.88 4.45
N LYS A 140 -5.83 2.80 3.20
CA LYS A 140 -7.09 3.41 2.77
C LYS A 140 -8.31 2.65 3.27
N ALA A 141 -8.14 1.43 3.77
CA ALA A 141 -9.22 0.60 4.27
C ALA A 141 -9.57 0.87 5.75
N LYS A 142 -8.74 1.65 6.48
CA LYS A 142 -8.99 1.98 7.88
C LYS A 142 -10.36 2.63 8.05
N GLY A 143 -11.19 2.07 8.94
CA GLY A 143 -12.54 2.57 9.22
C GLY A 143 -13.61 2.16 8.20
N LEU A 144 -13.27 1.37 7.19
CA LEU A 144 -14.22 0.78 6.25
C LEU A 144 -14.51 -0.68 6.61
N GLU A 145 -15.64 -1.20 6.16
CA GLU A 145 -16.00 -2.61 6.29
C GLU A 145 -16.74 -3.07 5.03
N PHE A 146 -16.55 -4.33 4.65
CA PHE A 146 -17.16 -4.94 3.48
C PHE A 146 -17.67 -6.34 3.80
N ASP A 147 -18.77 -6.76 3.16
CA ASP A 147 -19.34 -8.08 3.43
C ASP A 147 -18.36 -9.21 3.08
N SER A 148 -17.63 -9.06 1.97
CA SER A 148 -16.56 -9.97 1.57
C SER A 148 -15.29 -9.22 1.15
N VAL A 149 -14.14 -9.71 1.62
CA VAL A 149 -12.82 -9.12 1.36
C VAL A 149 -11.87 -10.20 0.86
N ARG A 150 -11.16 -9.90 -0.24
CA ARG A 150 -10.00 -10.65 -0.69
C ARG A 150 -8.72 -9.85 -0.41
N LEU A 151 -7.73 -10.49 0.22
CA LEU A 151 -6.43 -9.87 0.45
C LEU A 151 -5.45 -10.13 -0.69
N GLY A 152 -4.62 -9.14 -0.98
CA GLY A 152 -3.51 -9.27 -1.92
C GLY A 152 -2.37 -10.11 -1.35
N GLU A 153 -1.76 -10.92 -2.21
CA GLU A 153 -0.52 -11.67 -1.93
C GLU A 153 0.63 -10.76 -1.48
N ASP A 154 0.61 -9.49 -1.88
CA ASP A 154 1.66 -8.53 -1.57
C ASP A 154 1.79 -8.16 -0.09
N PHE A 155 0.78 -8.47 0.72
CA PHE A 155 0.88 -8.40 2.19
C PHE A 155 1.82 -9.46 2.77
N PHE A 156 1.87 -10.64 2.17
CA PHE A 156 2.50 -11.83 2.77
C PHE A 156 3.92 -12.06 2.23
N GLN A 157 4.54 -11.04 1.68
CA GLN A 157 5.88 -11.15 1.09
C GLN A 157 6.96 -11.15 2.18
N PRO A 158 7.86 -12.15 2.22
CA PRO A 158 8.94 -12.24 3.20
C PRO A 158 9.77 -10.97 3.37
N LYS A 159 10.21 -10.39 2.25
CA LYS A 159 11.03 -9.16 2.24
C LYS A 159 10.31 -7.97 2.86
N ARG A 160 8.97 -7.96 2.90
CA ARG A 160 8.15 -6.93 3.53
C ARG A 160 7.87 -7.25 5.00
N LEU A 161 7.59 -8.51 5.30
CA LEU A 161 7.28 -8.94 6.65
C LEU A 161 8.50 -9.01 7.56
N ARG A 162 9.69 -9.21 7.01
CA ARG A 162 10.91 -9.46 7.78
C ARG A 162 11.95 -8.37 7.59
N SER A 163 12.61 -8.02 8.69
CA SER A 163 13.84 -7.26 8.73
C SER A 163 14.94 -8.11 9.35
N VAL A 164 16.14 -8.04 8.79
CA VAL A 164 17.33 -8.63 9.40
C VAL A 164 17.98 -7.55 10.25
N ASP A 165 18.19 -7.86 11.52
CA ASP A 165 18.95 -7.03 12.44
C ASP A 165 20.43 -7.00 11.98
N PRO A 166 20.99 -5.82 11.65
CA PRO A 166 22.33 -5.73 11.07
C PRO A 166 23.46 -6.18 12.01
N GLU A 167 23.24 -6.11 13.33
CA GLU A 167 24.26 -6.41 14.34
C GLU A 167 24.23 -7.89 14.72
N THR A 168 23.03 -8.46 14.82
CA THR A 168 22.84 -9.84 15.30
C THR A 168 22.52 -10.84 14.19
N GLY A 169 22.27 -10.37 12.96
CA GLY A 169 21.83 -11.21 11.83
C GLY A 169 20.45 -11.86 12.03
N THR A 170 19.75 -11.52 13.10
CA THR A 170 18.49 -12.18 13.49
C THR A 170 17.32 -11.63 12.67
N GLU A 171 16.49 -12.52 12.12
CA GLU A 171 15.24 -12.12 11.47
C GLU A 171 14.21 -11.68 12.52
N LYS A 172 13.69 -10.47 12.36
CA LYS A 172 12.58 -9.91 13.13
C LYS A 172 11.40 -9.63 12.21
N VAL A 173 10.20 -9.89 12.70
CA VAL A 173 8.98 -9.53 11.98
C VAL A 173 8.67 -8.05 12.18
N ARG A 174 8.28 -7.37 11.10
CA ARG A 174 7.88 -5.95 11.13
C ARG A 174 6.46 -5.83 11.69
N GLU A 175 6.35 -5.47 12.97
CA GLU A 175 5.06 -5.32 13.65
C GLU A 175 4.09 -4.37 12.93
N GLU A 176 4.60 -3.32 12.29
CA GLU A 176 3.80 -2.35 11.53
C GLU A 176 3.04 -3.02 10.36
N GLU A 177 3.72 -3.91 9.64
CA GLU A 177 3.12 -4.67 8.53
C GLU A 177 2.09 -5.68 9.07
N LEU A 178 2.38 -6.31 10.22
CA LEU A 178 1.42 -7.20 10.89
C LEU A 178 0.13 -6.47 11.30
N ARG A 179 0.26 -5.29 11.91
CA ARG A 179 -0.89 -4.46 12.29
C ARG A 179 -1.70 -4.05 11.05
N LEU A 180 -1.03 -3.77 9.93
CA LEU A 180 -1.70 -3.43 8.69
C LEU A 180 -2.46 -4.62 8.09
N ILE A 181 -1.89 -5.82 8.15
CA ILE A 181 -2.56 -7.07 7.76
C ILE A 181 -3.79 -7.30 8.63
N TYR A 182 -3.64 -7.18 9.95
CA TYR A 182 -4.76 -7.26 10.90
C TYR A 182 -5.88 -6.27 10.56
N VAL A 183 -5.52 -5.01 10.27
CA VAL A 183 -6.50 -4.01 9.81
C VAL A 183 -7.19 -4.49 8.54
N ALA A 184 -6.47 -4.97 7.54
CA ALA A 184 -7.03 -5.44 6.28
C ALA A 184 -7.97 -6.64 6.47
N MET A 185 -7.59 -7.61 7.30
CA MET A 185 -8.39 -8.81 7.62
C MET A 185 -9.70 -8.44 8.33
N THR A 186 -9.63 -7.53 9.30
CA THR A 186 -10.80 -7.09 10.08
C THR A 186 -11.77 -6.20 9.29
N ARG A 187 -11.49 -5.90 8.02
CA ARG A 187 -12.46 -5.21 7.16
C ARG A 187 -13.53 -6.16 6.65
N ALA A 188 -13.31 -7.47 6.71
CA ALA A 188 -14.29 -8.48 6.31
C ALA A 188 -15.36 -8.65 7.39
N ARG A 189 -16.64 -8.52 7.00
CA ARG A 189 -17.77 -8.75 7.91
C ARG A 189 -18.24 -10.20 7.91
N ARG A 190 -18.24 -10.86 6.75
CA ARG A 190 -18.76 -12.23 6.56
C ARG A 190 -17.75 -13.16 5.92
N GLU A 191 -17.06 -12.73 4.86
CA GLU A 191 -16.16 -13.61 4.11
C GLU A 191 -14.78 -12.98 3.97
N LEU A 192 -13.75 -13.70 4.41
CA LEU A 192 -12.36 -13.33 4.21
C LEU A 192 -11.68 -14.37 3.31
N TYR A 193 -11.13 -13.90 2.20
CA TYR A 193 -10.32 -14.70 1.28
C TYR A 193 -8.85 -14.30 1.43
N LEU A 194 -8.05 -15.23 1.92
CA LEU A 194 -6.60 -15.09 2.02
C LEU A 194 -5.94 -15.61 0.75
N PRO A 195 -4.82 -15.01 0.33
CA PRO A 195 -4.00 -15.61 -0.71
C PRO A 195 -3.41 -16.94 -0.26
N GLU A 196 -2.98 -17.76 -1.22
CA GLU A 196 -2.09 -18.89 -0.91
C GLU A 196 -0.76 -18.35 -0.41
N ILE A 197 -0.31 -18.84 0.73
CA ILE A 197 0.95 -18.45 1.36
C ILE A 197 1.83 -19.70 1.42
N ASP A 198 3.10 -19.59 1.03
CA ASP A 198 4.05 -20.68 1.20
C ASP A 198 4.10 -21.04 2.70
N PRO A 199 3.99 -22.32 3.09
CA PRO A 199 4.09 -22.73 4.49
C PRO A 199 5.34 -22.19 5.23
N LYS A 200 6.44 -21.92 4.51
CA LYS A 200 7.68 -21.33 5.07
C LYS A 200 7.53 -19.84 5.39
N ASP A 201 6.57 -19.19 4.76
CA ASP A 201 6.22 -17.78 4.91
C ASP A 201 4.93 -17.60 5.73
N ASP A 202 4.42 -18.68 6.34
CA ASP A 202 3.22 -18.67 7.18
C ASP A 202 3.44 -17.83 8.44
N ILE A 203 2.97 -16.58 8.37
CA ILE A 203 2.98 -15.66 9.51
C ILE A 203 2.06 -16.11 10.64
N PHE A 204 1.03 -16.93 10.38
CA PHE A 204 0.11 -17.39 11.40
C PHE A 204 0.76 -18.39 12.37
N GLY A 205 1.85 -19.05 11.92
CA GLY A 205 2.78 -19.80 12.76
C GLY A 205 3.33 -19.01 13.95
N TRP A 206 3.56 -17.71 13.75
CA TRP A 206 4.11 -16.81 14.76
C TRP A 206 3.06 -16.23 15.70
N PHE A 207 1.85 -15.99 15.20
CA PHE A 207 0.74 -15.47 16.02
C PHE A 207 0.14 -16.51 16.96
N TYR A 208 0.07 -17.75 16.48
CA TYR A 208 -0.55 -18.86 17.19
C TYR A 208 0.38 -20.09 17.08
N PRO A 209 1.43 -20.17 17.90
CA PRO A 209 2.14 -21.43 18.13
C PRO A 209 1.11 -22.53 18.38
N ALA A 210 1.34 -23.74 17.85
CA ALA A 210 0.39 -24.86 17.98
C ALA A 210 0.02 -25.19 19.45
N GLU A 211 0.80 -24.69 20.41
CA GLU A 211 0.64 -24.87 21.86
C GLU A 211 -0.11 -23.72 22.55
N THR A 212 -0.49 -22.65 21.85
CA THR A 212 -1.29 -21.59 22.45
C THR A 212 -2.68 -22.12 22.78
N LYS A 213 -2.90 -22.40 24.07
CA LYS A 213 -4.26 -22.55 24.61
C LYS A 213 -5.04 -21.30 24.19
N PRO A 214 -6.24 -21.43 23.60
CA PRO A 214 -7.06 -20.25 23.37
C PRO A 214 -7.19 -19.55 24.71
N ASP A 215 -6.81 -18.27 24.77
CA ASP A 215 -7.13 -17.47 25.94
C ASP A 215 -8.63 -17.69 26.19
N PRO A 216 -9.02 -18.10 27.41
CA PRO A 216 -10.45 -18.13 27.73
C PRO A 216 -10.96 -16.75 27.36
N VAL A 217 -12.14 -16.67 26.75
CA VAL A 217 -12.81 -15.43 26.36
C VAL A 217 -13.04 -14.59 27.63
N GLY A 218 -11.97 -13.99 28.14
CA GLY A 218 -11.98 -12.93 29.10
C GLY A 218 -12.49 -11.76 28.29
N LYS A 219 -13.57 -11.16 28.78
CA LYS A 219 -14.03 -9.86 28.29
C LYS A 219 -12.79 -9.03 27.99
N PRO A 220 -12.65 -8.47 26.77
CA PRO A 220 -11.49 -7.65 26.48
C PRO A 220 -11.36 -6.66 27.63
N ALA A 221 -10.20 -6.67 28.29
CA ALA A 221 -9.90 -5.62 29.25
C ALA A 221 -10.22 -4.32 28.51
N PRO A 222 -11.06 -3.43 29.09
CA PRO A 222 -11.35 -2.18 28.42
C PRO A 222 -10.00 -1.54 28.17
N VAL A 223 -9.60 -1.46 26.90
CA VAL A 223 -8.51 -0.58 26.50
C VAL A 223 -9.10 0.78 26.75
N SER A 224 -8.89 1.29 27.96
CA SER A 224 -9.21 2.64 28.36
C SER A 224 -8.27 3.53 27.56
N VAL A 225 -8.64 3.77 26.31
CA VAL A 225 -8.32 5.04 25.69
C VAL A 225 -9.12 6.05 26.50
N THR A 226 -8.50 6.54 27.58
CA THR A 226 -8.93 7.78 28.20
C THR A 226 -8.79 8.83 27.12
N ASN A 227 -9.89 9.08 26.41
CA ASN A 227 -10.13 10.39 25.86
C ASN A 227 -10.23 11.32 27.07
N ALA A 228 -9.08 11.82 27.53
CA ALA A 228 -9.05 12.99 28.39
C ALA A 228 -9.71 14.10 27.57
N ALA A 229 -11.01 14.26 27.78
CA ALA A 229 -11.75 15.43 27.37
C ALA A 229 -11.04 16.64 28.00
N THR A 230 -10.22 17.30 27.19
CA THR A 230 -9.75 18.64 27.55
C THR A 230 -11.00 19.53 27.50
N PRO A 231 -11.35 20.23 28.58
CA PRO A 231 -12.55 21.06 28.59
C PRO A 231 -12.44 22.13 27.51
N ALA A 232 -13.57 22.35 26.82
CA ALA A 232 -13.73 23.41 25.84
C ALA A 232 -13.49 24.77 26.51
N SER A 233 -12.29 25.32 26.33
CA SER A 233 -12.03 26.74 26.55
C SER A 233 -12.47 27.49 25.29
N THR A 234 -13.62 28.13 25.40
CA THR A 234 -14.04 29.25 24.55
C THR A 234 -13.04 30.38 24.76
N SER A 235 -12.02 30.45 23.90
CA SER A 235 -11.34 31.71 23.61
C SER A 235 -11.34 31.89 22.10
N GLU A 236 -11.81 33.06 21.66
CA GLU A 236 -11.75 33.47 20.26
C GLU A 236 -10.32 33.34 19.74
N LYS A 237 -10.07 32.33 18.92
CA LYS A 237 -8.79 32.20 18.21
C LYS A 237 -8.75 33.25 17.11
N LYS A 238 -8.03 34.35 17.35
CA LYS A 238 -7.52 35.22 16.28
C LYS A 238 -6.91 34.35 15.16
N PRO A 239 -7.17 34.65 13.88
CA PRO A 239 -6.71 33.83 12.77
C PRO A 239 -5.18 33.71 12.83
N ARG A 240 -4.68 32.48 13.00
CA ARG A 240 -3.25 32.17 12.92
C ARG A 240 -2.82 32.38 11.48
N GLN A 241 -2.01 33.41 11.24
CA GLN A 241 -1.34 33.58 9.95
C GLN A 241 -0.51 32.32 9.62
N PRO A 242 -0.52 31.85 8.36
CA PRO A 242 0.28 30.70 7.97
C PRO A 242 1.76 30.97 8.24
N ARG A 243 2.45 30.01 8.86
CA ARG A 243 3.90 30.08 9.07
C ARG A 243 4.56 30.29 7.70
N ARG A 244 5.38 31.35 7.54
CA ARG A 244 6.03 31.74 6.27
C ARG A 244 6.66 30.56 5.51
N ALA A 245 7.14 29.52 6.22
CA ALA A 245 7.68 28.30 5.65
C ALA A 245 6.67 27.48 4.83
N ALA A 246 5.41 27.33 5.26
CA ALA A 246 4.42 26.50 4.56
C ALA A 246 3.94 27.14 3.26
N LYS A 247 3.86 28.48 3.23
CA LYS A 247 3.56 29.25 2.02
C LYS A 247 4.75 29.26 1.06
N TRP A 248 5.98 29.44 1.58
CA TRP A 248 7.20 29.37 0.79
C TRP A 248 7.40 27.99 0.15
N GLU A 249 7.21 26.90 0.89
CA GLU A 249 7.31 25.52 0.37
C GLU A 249 6.25 25.20 -0.68
N ALA A 250 5.03 25.75 -0.56
CA ALA A 250 3.99 25.60 -1.56
C ALA A 250 4.32 26.39 -2.84
N ASP A 251 4.76 27.64 -2.69
CA ASP A 251 5.08 28.57 -3.78
C ASP A 251 6.38 28.17 -4.52
N HIS A 252 7.31 27.47 -3.86
CA HIS A 252 8.61 27.08 -4.43
C HIS A 252 8.73 25.57 -4.70
N LYS A 253 7.64 24.81 -4.55
CA LYS A 253 7.61 23.35 -4.71
C LYS A 253 8.16 22.88 -6.06
N GLU A 254 7.87 23.63 -7.11
CA GLU A 254 8.30 23.34 -8.48
C GLU A 254 9.77 23.69 -8.70
N ALA A 255 10.22 24.84 -8.20
CA ALA A 255 11.63 25.26 -8.24
C ALA A 255 12.55 24.33 -7.42
N VAL A 256 12.11 23.87 -6.25
CA VAL A 256 12.83 22.89 -5.42
C VAL A 256 12.93 21.54 -6.14
N ARG A 257 11.86 21.13 -6.85
CA ARG A 257 11.87 19.90 -7.66
C ARG A 257 12.84 20.01 -8.84
N GLU A 258 12.85 21.14 -9.53
CA GLU A 258 13.75 21.39 -10.65
C GLU A 258 15.22 21.46 -10.20
N GLN A 259 15.52 22.17 -9.11
CA GLN A 259 16.85 22.17 -8.48
C GLN A 259 17.28 20.77 -8.03
N THR A 260 16.36 19.97 -7.48
CA THR A 260 16.66 18.59 -7.08
C THR A 260 16.97 17.73 -8.30
N ALA A 261 16.18 17.84 -9.38
CA ALA A 261 16.41 17.14 -10.64
C ALA A 261 17.74 17.55 -11.28
N GLU A 262 18.08 18.83 -11.26
CA GLU A 262 19.34 19.34 -11.81
C GLU A 262 20.55 18.91 -10.95
N ARG A 263 20.43 18.89 -9.62
CA ARG A 263 21.47 18.39 -8.72
C ARG A 263 21.73 16.90 -8.94
N VAL A 264 20.66 16.13 -9.12
CA VAL A 264 20.72 14.70 -9.47
C VAL A 264 21.40 14.52 -10.83
N ARG A 265 21.04 15.33 -11.84
CA ARG A 265 21.66 15.32 -13.17
C ARG A 265 23.17 15.60 -13.12
N ARG A 266 23.59 16.66 -12.42
CA ARG A 266 25.01 17.03 -12.26
C ARG A 266 25.82 15.99 -11.50
N HIS A 267 25.23 15.33 -10.50
CA HIS A 267 25.89 14.24 -9.78
C HIS A 267 26.04 13.00 -10.67
N ARG A 268 25.06 12.72 -11.53
CA ARG A 268 25.08 11.60 -12.48
C ARG A 268 26.07 11.80 -13.63
N GLU A 269 26.23 13.03 -14.12
CA GLU A 269 27.21 13.37 -15.17
C GLU A 269 28.67 13.17 -14.73
N LYS A 270 28.96 13.26 -13.42
CA LYS A 270 30.31 13.11 -12.87
C LYS A 270 30.72 11.66 -12.65
N ASP A 271 29.81 10.81 -12.17
CA ASP A 271 30.07 9.39 -11.91
C ASP A 271 28.76 8.57 -11.96
N PRO A 272 28.47 7.91 -13.10
CA PRO A 272 27.25 7.15 -13.29
C PRO A 272 27.12 5.94 -12.35
N ASP A 273 28.22 5.27 -12.03
CA ASP A 273 28.22 4.06 -11.19
C ASP A 273 28.07 4.41 -9.72
N ALA A 274 28.79 5.43 -9.23
CA ALA A 274 28.59 5.93 -7.88
C ALA A 274 27.18 6.51 -7.70
N HIS A 275 26.62 7.15 -8.73
CA HIS A 275 25.24 7.62 -8.70
C HIS A 275 24.25 6.45 -8.59
N ARG A 276 24.43 5.38 -9.37
CA ARG A 276 23.60 4.16 -9.26
C ARG A 276 23.66 3.56 -7.84
N ALA A 277 24.85 3.41 -7.27
CA ALA A 277 25.04 2.88 -5.93
C ALA A 277 24.40 3.76 -4.84
N TYR A 278 24.65 5.08 -4.90
CA TYR A 278 24.04 6.07 -4.03
C TYR A 278 22.50 6.01 -4.10
N MET A 279 21.95 5.89 -5.32
CA MET A 279 20.50 5.86 -5.51
C MET A 279 19.86 4.58 -4.93
N ARG A 280 20.52 3.41 -5.06
CA ARG A 280 20.07 2.19 -4.38
C ARG A 280 20.00 2.39 -2.88
N GLU A 281 21.03 2.98 -2.29
CA GLU A 281 21.07 3.22 -0.84
C GLU A 281 20.03 4.28 -0.39
N TYR A 282 19.88 5.37 -1.14
CA TYR A 282 18.90 6.42 -0.87
C TYR A 282 17.47 5.87 -0.90
N MET A 283 17.12 5.09 -1.94
CA MET A 283 15.79 4.52 -2.06
C MET A 283 15.53 3.42 -1.01
N ARG A 284 16.56 2.65 -0.62
CA ARG A 284 16.50 1.72 0.51
C ARG A 284 16.18 2.46 1.83
N LYS A 285 16.88 3.57 2.11
CA LYS A 285 16.64 4.39 3.31
C LYS A 285 15.26 5.05 3.30
N LYS A 286 14.83 5.60 2.16
CA LYS A 286 13.50 6.22 2.00
C LYS A 286 12.37 5.24 2.29
N ARG A 287 12.52 3.98 1.86
CA ARG A 287 11.56 2.91 2.19
C ARG A 287 11.52 2.57 3.67
N ALA A 288 12.68 2.54 4.34
CA ALA A 288 12.74 2.31 5.78
C ALA A 288 12.00 3.41 6.55
N VAL A 289 12.17 4.67 6.17
CA VAL A 289 11.51 5.84 6.80
C VAL A 289 9.99 5.87 6.54
N THR A 290 9.53 5.40 5.38
CA THR A 290 8.09 5.39 5.06
C THR A 290 7.36 4.21 5.73
N ALA A 291 8.07 3.22 6.25
CA ALA A 291 7.47 2.14 7.05
C ALA A 291 7.13 2.61 8.48
N THR A 292 7.93 3.53 9.03
CA THR A 292 7.84 4.01 10.43
C THR A 292 6.79 5.11 10.66
N ALA A 293 6.02 5.52 9.65
CA ALA A 293 5.05 6.62 9.69
C ALA A 293 3.65 6.17 9.23
#